data_AF-A0A920VXC5-F1
#
_entry.id   AF-A0A920VXC5-F1
#
_cell.length_a   1.000
_cell.length_b   1.000
_cell.length_c   1.000
_cell.angle_alpha   90.00
_cell.angle_beta   90.00
_cell.angle_gamma   90.00
#
_symmetry.space_group_name_H-M   'P 1'
#
loop_
_entity.id
_entity.type
_entity.pdbx_description
1 polymer ?
#
loop_
_entity_poly.entity_id
_entity_poly.type
_entity_poly.pdbx_seq_one_letter_code
_entity_poly.pdbx_strand_id
1 'polypeptide(L)'
;MSVIIKGGTVINADQSFRADVYCDDGIIQAVGPDMDSPLGVDVVDAGGCYVMPGGIDPHTHMELPFMGTVASEDFFSGTTAGAVGGTTMIIDFVIPGPQEDVLETYHKWREWAEKSATDYSFM
;
A
#
# COMPACT_ATOMS: atom_id res chain seq x y z
N MET A 1 5.28 -10.80 -12.01
CA MET A 1 5.63 -11.75 -10.92
C MET A 1 4.34 -12.37 -10.44
N SER A 2 4.34 -13.66 -10.14
CA SER A 2 3.12 -14.41 -9.81
C SER A 2 3.28 -15.05 -8.44
N VAL A 3 2.26 -14.92 -7.59
CA VAL A 3 2.24 -15.46 -6.22
C VAL A 3 0.90 -16.10 -5.92
N ILE A 4 0.90 -17.20 -5.18
CA ILE A 4 -0.29 -17.81 -4.62
C ILE A 4 -0.19 -17.86 -3.10
N ILE A 5 -1.18 -17.29 -2.42
CA ILE A 5 -1.32 -17.30 -0.97
C ILE A 5 -2.29 -18.44 -0.62
N LYS A 6 -1.84 -19.44 0.13
CA LYS A 6 -2.58 -20.70 0.32
C LYS A 6 -3.01 -20.95 1.75
N GLY A 7 -4.18 -21.56 1.92
CA GLY A 7 -4.65 -22.14 3.18
C GLY A 7 -5.18 -21.13 4.22
N GLY A 8 -5.16 -19.84 3.89
CA GLY A 8 -5.58 -18.76 4.77
C GLY A 8 -7.09 -18.54 4.83
N THR A 9 -7.50 -17.65 5.73
CA THR A 9 -8.88 -17.13 5.78
C THR A 9 -8.90 -15.75 5.15
N VAL A 10 -9.54 -15.61 3.99
CA VAL A 10 -9.75 -14.32 3.33
C VAL A 10 -10.79 -13.54 4.11
N ILE A 11 -10.45 -12.30 4.45
CA ILE A 11 -11.32 -11.37 5.18
C ILE A 11 -11.55 -10.13 4.32
N ASN A 12 -12.80 -9.96 3.91
CA ASN A 12 -13.30 -8.71 3.32
C ASN A 12 -14.19 -7.99 4.33
N ALA A 13 -14.60 -6.76 4.00
CA ALA A 13 -15.48 -5.97 4.85
C ALA A 13 -16.88 -6.59 5.05
N ASP A 14 -17.33 -7.43 4.11
CA ASP A 14 -18.64 -8.07 4.08
C ASP A 14 -18.64 -9.50 4.65
N GLN A 15 -17.56 -10.25 4.45
CA GLN A 15 -17.52 -11.68 4.81
C GLN A 15 -16.11 -12.22 5.05
N SER A 16 -16.08 -13.40 5.67
CA SER A 16 -14.87 -14.18 5.93
C SER A 16 -15.04 -15.62 5.45
N PHE A 17 -14.07 -16.13 4.70
CA PHE A 17 -14.11 -17.50 4.19
C PHE A 17 -12.71 -18.05 3.94
N ARG A 18 -12.58 -19.38 3.99
CA ARG A 18 -11.30 -20.05 3.70
C ARG A 18 -11.11 -20.14 2.19
N ALA A 19 -9.99 -19.63 1.70
CA ALA A 19 -9.65 -19.64 0.28
C ALA A 19 -8.16 -19.38 0.07
N ASP A 20 -7.68 -19.79 -1.11
CA ASP A 20 -6.42 -19.37 -1.67
C ASP A 20 -6.62 -18.11 -2.53
N VAL A 21 -5.58 -17.30 -2.67
CA VAL A 21 -5.57 -16.08 -3.50
C VAL A 21 -4.40 -16.17 -4.48
N TYR A 22 -4.70 -16.15 -5.78
CA TYR A 22 -3.71 -16.11 -6.83
C TYR A 22 -3.58 -14.71 -7.41
N CYS A 23 -2.37 -14.18 -7.40
CA CYS A 23 -2.01 -12.90 -7.99
C CYS A 23 -1.02 -13.09 -9.12
N ASP A 24 -1.25 -12.41 -10.23
CA ASP A 24 -0.33 -12.33 -11.36
C ASP A 24 -0.23 -10.90 -11.86
N ASP A 25 1.00 -10.48 -12.14
CA ASP A 25 1.34 -9.13 -12.62
C ASP A 25 0.71 -8.00 -11.78
N GLY A 26 0.77 -8.14 -10.45
CA GLY A 26 0.24 -7.16 -9.50
C GLY A 26 -1.29 -7.17 -9.35
N ILE A 27 -2.00 -8.09 -10.02
CA ILE A 27 -3.47 -8.17 -10.01
C ILE A 27 -3.93 -9.49 -9.40
N ILE A 28 -4.99 -9.46 -8.58
CA ILE A 28 -5.67 -10.66 -8.09
C ILE A 28 -6.44 -11.28 -9.26
N GLN A 29 -6.02 -12.47 -9.70
CA GLN A 29 -6.63 -13.19 -10.84
C GLN A 29 -7.72 -14.16 -10.39
N ALA A 30 -7.58 -14.76 -9.21
CA ALA A 30 -8.54 -15.72 -8.69
C ALA A 30 -8.55 -15.76 -7.16
N VAL A 31 -9.74 -16.06 -6.61
CA VAL A 31 -9.95 -16.34 -5.18
C VAL A 31 -10.87 -17.56 -5.07
N GLY A 32 -10.46 -18.58 -4.31
CA GLY A 32 -11.19 -19.84 -4.25
C GLY A 32 -10.46 -20.92 -3.46
N PRO A 33 -11.16 -21.99 -3.04
CA PRO A 33 -10.56 -23.05 -2.23
C PRO A 33 -9.66 -23.97 -3.06
N ASP A 34 -8.67 -24.57 -2.39
CA ASP A 34 -7.89 -25.73 -2.85
C ASP A 34 -7.34 -25.59 -4.29
N MET A 35 -6.80 -24.43 -4.65
CA MET A 35 -6.25 -24.21 -5.99
C MET A 35 -4.98 -25.04 -6.21
N ASP A 36 -4.73 -25.47 -7.43
CA ASP A 36 -3.41 -26.00 -7.79
C ASP A 36 -2.37 -24.87 -7.84
N SER A 37 -1.14 -25.16 -7.44
CA SER A 37 -0.02 -24.21 -7.58
C SER A 37 0.67 -24.43 -8.92
N PRO A 38 0.63 -23.47 -9.87
CA PRO A 38 1.33 -23.61 -11.13
C PRO A 38 2.85 -23.63 -10.94
N LEU A 39 3.57 -24.31 -11.83
CA LEU A 39 5.04 -24.29 -11.84
C LEU A 39 5.55 -22.86 -12.05
N GLY A 40 6.51 -22.43 -11.23
CA GLY A 40 7.12 -21.11 -11.32
C GLY A 40 6.35 -19.99 -10.61
N VAL A 41 5.31 -20.32 -9.84
CA VAL A 41 4.58 -19.37 -8.98
C VAL A 41 5.12 -19.47 -7.56
N ASP A 42 5.38 -18.32 -6.93
CA ASP A 42 5.80 -18.27 -5.53
C ASP A 42 4.62 -18.66 -4.62
N VAL A 43 4.86 -19.56 -3.67
CA VAL A 43 3.83 -20.03 -2.74
C VAL A 43 4.06 -19.43 -1.36
N VAL A 44 3.05 -18.71 -0.85
CA VAL A 44 3.01 -18.20 0.52
C VAL A 44 2.02 -19.05 1.32
N ASP A 45 2.50 -19.76 2.34
CA ASP A 45 1.63 -20.48 3.27
C ASP A 45 1.02 -19.52 4.29
N ALA A 46 -0.29 -19.34 4.21
CA ALA A 46 -1.09 -18.52 5.12
C ALA A 46 -1.96 -19.38 6.06
N GLY A 47 -1.61 -20.65 6.26
CA GLY A 47 -2.29 -21.53 7.20
C GLY A 47 -2.40 -20.93 8.60
N GLY A 48 -3.63 -20.70 9.05
CA GLY A 48 -3.91 -20.07 10.36
C GLY A 48 -3.81 -18.54 10.37
N CYS A 49 -3.48 -17.91 9.24
CA CYS A 49 -3.42 -16.46 9.07
C CYS A 49 -4.70 -15.91 8.43
N TYR A 50 -4.89 -14.60 8.59
CA TYR A 50 -5.87 -13.83 7.82
C TYR A 50 -5.21 -13.21 6.58
N VAL A 51 -5.91 -13.29 5.46
CA VAL A 51 -5.53 -12.63 4.20
C VAL A 51 -6.49 -11.49 3.98
N MET A 52 -5.99 -10.26 4.06
CA MET A 52 -6.79 -9.03 4.07
C MET A 52 -6.34 -8.08 2.95
N PRO A 53 -7.21 -7.18 2.47
CA PRO A 53 -6.76 -6.00 1.76
C PRO A 53 -5.71 -5.25 2.58
N GLY A 54 -4.68 -4.73 1.92
CA GLY A 54 -3.72 -3.85 2.58
C GLY A 54 -4.41 -2.59 3.09
N GLY A 55 -3.93 -2.07 4.22
CA GLY A 55 -4.48 -0.84 4.80
C GLY A 55 -4.34 0.35 3.84
N ILE A 56 -5.32 1.25 3.89
CA ILE A 56 -5.26 2.56 3.24
C ILE A 56 -5.25 3.59 4.36
N ASP A 57 -4.16 4.34 4.48
CA ASP A 57 -4.05 5.45 5.42
C ASP A 57 -4.44 6.76 4.72
N PRO A 58 -5.61 7.33 5.00
CA PRO A 58 -6.09 8.51 4.31
C PRO A 58 -5.49 9.82 4.86
N HIS A 59 -4.59 9.76 5.85
CA HIS A 59 -4.09 10.97 6.50
C HIS A 59 -2.62 10.87 6.90
N THR A 60 -1.74 11.19 5.94
CA THR A 60 -0.29 11.27 6.18
C THR A 60 0.28 12.66 5.93
N HIS A 61 1.49 12.89 6.47
CA HIS A 61 2.27 14.13 6.31
C HIS A 61 3.74 13.79 6.09
N MET A 62 4.06 13.19 4.94
CA MET A 62 5.41 12.77 4.59
C MET A 62 6.25 13.97 4.14
N GLU A 63 7.49 14.06 4.62
CA GLU A 63 8.44 15.12 4.24
C GLU A 63 7.88 16.55 4.41
N LEU A 64 6.90 16.73 5.31
CA LEU A 64 6.21 18.00 5.50
C LEU A 64 7.15 19.07 6.07
N PRO A 65 7.36 20.21 5.39
CA PRO A 65 8.05 21.35 5.97
C PRO A 65 7.14 22.05 7.00
N PHE A 66 7.62 22.18 8.24
CA PHE A 66 6.87 22.84 9.31
C PHE A 66 7.80 23.58 10.27
N MET A 67 7.52 24.88 10.49
CA MET A 67 8.24 25.76 11.44
C MET A 67 9.78 25.72 11.34
N GLY A 68 10.33 25.67 10.12
CA GLY A 68 11.78 25.74 9.88
C GLY A 68 12.51 24.38 9.94
N THR A 69 11.77 23.28 10.08
CA THR A 69 12.28 21.91 9.92
C THR A 69 11.39 21.13 8.95
N VAL A 70 11.74 19.87 8.70
CA VAL A 70 10.96 18.89 7.94
C VAL A 70 10.59 17.71 8.84
N ALA A 71 9.47 17.03 8.55
CA ALA A 71 9.14 15.75 9.15
C ALA A 71 10.30 14.76 8.99
N SER A 72 10.57 13.96 10.03
CA SER A 72 11.70 13.01 10.02
C SER A 72 11.55 11.88 9.02
N GLU A 73 10.30 11.48 8.72
CA GLU A 73 10.00 10.49 7.70
C GLU A 73 9.77 11.18 6.37
N ASP A 74 10.44 10.65 5.34
CA ASP A 74 10.16 11.00 3.96
C ASP A 74 9.22 9.96 3.32
N PHE A 75 8.85 10.20 2.06
CA PHE A 75 7.97 9.28 1.34
C PHE A 75 8.50 7.85 1.25
N PHE A 76 9.81 7.61 1.16
CA PHE A 76 10.36 6.25 1.09
C PHE A 76 10.31 5.58 2.47
N SER A 77 10.83 6.24 3.51
CA SER A 77 10.86 5.67 4.86
C SER A 77 9.45 5.45 5.42
N GLY A 78 8.55 6.42 5.20
CA GLY A 78 7.18 6.36 5.71
C GLY A 78 6.33 5.29 5.04
N THR A 79 6.38 5.17 3.71
CA THR A 79 5.65 4.09 3.00
C THR A 79 6.27 2.72 3.25
N THR A 80 7.58 2.62 3.45
CA THR A 80 8.23 1.37 3.89
C THR A 80 7.74 0.95 5.27
N ALA A 81 7.65 1.89 6.21
CA ALA A 81 7.09 1.63 7.54
C ALA A 81 5.63 1.20 7.46
N GLY A 82 4.83 1.86 6.61
CA GLY A 82 3.46 1.47 6.28
C GLY A 82 3.37 0.02 5.79
N ALA A 83 4.17 -0.36 4.79
CA ALA A 83 4.19 -1.70 4.23
C ALA A 83 4.53 -2.77 5.27
N VAL A 84 5.55 -2.52 6.12
CA VAL A 84 5.91 -3.41 7.23
C VAL A 84 4.79 -3.53 8.25
N GLY A 85 4.01 -2.46 8.46
CA GLY A 85 2.83 -2.44 9.32
C GLY A 85 1.56 -3.02 8.71
N GLY A 86 1.54 -3.34 7.41
CA GLY A 86 0.37 -3.86 6.68
C GLY A 86 -0.48 -2.80 5.97
N THR A 87 -0.05 -1.54 5.90
CA THR A 87 -0.64 -0.47 5.09
C THR A 87 0.04 -0.43 3.72
N THR A 88 -0.73 -0.48 2.63
CA THR A 88 -0.20 -0.57 1.26
C THR A 88 -0.54 0.65 0.41
N MET A 89 -1.25 1.64 0.95
CA MET A 89 -1.52 2.90 0.28
C MET A 89 -1.63 4.04 1.29
N ILE A 90 -1.13 5.22 0.92
CA ILE A 90 -1.31 6.46 1.69
C ILE A 90 -2.02 7.54 0.86
N ILE A 91 -2.67 8.48 1.55
CA ILE A 91 -3.13 9.75 0.98
C ILE A 91 -2.47 10.87 1.79
N ASP A 92 -1.56 11.58 1.13
CA ASP A 92 -0.79 12.66 1.74
C ASP A 92 -1.41 14.03 1.46
N PHE A 93 -1.20 15.00 2.34
CA PHE A 93 -1.76 16.34 2.19
C PHE A 93 -0.79 17.28 1.50
N VAL A 94 -1.20 17.85 0.37
CA VAL A 94 -0.47 18.94 -0.28
C VAL A 94 -0.79 20.24 0.46
N ILE A 95 0.22 20.88 1.05
CA ILE A 95 0.02 22.08 1.89
C ILE A 95 0.77 23.27 1.28
N PRO A 96 0.11 24.12 0.46
CA PRO A 96 0.68 25.36 -0.04
C PRO A 96 0.92 26.37 1.09
N GLY A 97 2.06 27.05 1.04
CA GLY A 97 2.32 28.21 1.88
C GLY A 97 1.48 29.44 1.48
N PRO A 98 1.49 30.50 2.30
CA PRO A 98 0.82 31.75 1.95
C PRO A 98 1.31 32.27 0.59
N GLN A 99 0.37 32.51 -0.32
CA GLN A 99 0.64 33.02 -1.69
C GLN A 99 1.34 32.03 -2.64
N GLU A 100 1.58 30.78 -2.23
CA GLU A 100 2.06 29.74 -3.15
C GLU A 100 0.93 29.26 -4.07
N ASP A 101 1.28 28.90 -5.31
CA ASP A 101 0.35 28.32 -6.26
C ASP A 101 0.07 26.85 -5.94
N VAL A 102 -1.20 26.46 -5.96
CA VAL A 102 -1.63 25.11 -5.56
C VAL A 102 -1.10 24.04 -6.53
N LEU A 103 -1.06 24.33 -7.84
CA LEU A 103 -0.59 23.36 -8.83
C LEU A 103 0.92 23.18 -8.77
N GLU A 104 1.66 24.26 -8.57
CA GLU A 104 3.11 24.18 -8.36
C GLU A 104 3.45 23.39 -7.09
N THR A 105 2.71 23.61 -5.99
CA THR A 105 2.90 22.84 -4.76
C THR A 105 2.53 21.37 -4.94
N TYR A 106 1.46 21.06 -5.68
CA TYR A 106 1.11 19.68 -6.04
C TYR A 106 2.23 19.00 -6.84
N HIS A 107 2.81 19.67 -7.83
CA HIS A 107 3.91 19.13 -8.63
C HIS A 107 5.16 18.85 -7.78
N LYS A 108 5.47 19.73 -6.82
CA LYS A 108 6.53 19.51 -5.84
C LYS A 108 6.29 18.25 -4.99
N TRP A 109 5.07 18.06 -4.47
CA TRP A 109 4.71 16.85 -3.71
C TRP A 109 4.80 15.59 -4.56
N ARG A 110 4.39 15.65 -5.83
CA ARG A 110 4.54 14.53 -6.77
C ARG A 110 5.98 14.12 -6.95
N GLU A 111 6.88 15.08 -7.12
CA GLU A 111 8.32 14.83 -7.26
C GLU A 111 8.89 14.17 -5.99
N TRP A 112 8.54 14.69 -4.81
CA TRP A 112 8.97 14.10 -3.54
C TRP A 112 8.48 12.66 -3.35
N ALA A 113 7.27 12.35 -3.80
CA ALA A 113 6.66 11.04 -3.63
C ALA A 113 7.13 9.98 -4.64
N GLU A 114 7.93 10.32 -5.67
CA GLU A 114 8.47 9.34 -6.63
C GLU A 114 9.29 8.24 -5.97
N LYS A 115 9.85 8.50 -4.78
CA LYS A 115 10.60 7.53 -3.97
C LYS A 115 9.72 6.62 -3.09
N SER A 116 8.40 6.72 -3.16
CA SER A 116 7.50 5.89 -2.34
C SER A 116 7.69 4.38 -2.64
N ALA A 117 7.65 3.56 -1.59
CA ALA A 117 7.74 2.10 -1.67
C ALA A 117 6.38 1.43 -1.96
N THR A 118 5.27 2.15 -1.75
CA THR A 118 3.90 1.70 -2.00
C THR A 118 3.12 2.75 -2.79
N ASP A 119 1.93 2.38 -3.26
CA ASP A 119 1.04 3.31 -3.94
C ASP A 119 0.64 4.48 -3.03
N TYR A 120 0.35 5.63 -3.64
CA TYR A 120 -0.01 6.85 -2.94
C TYR A 120 -0.96 7.72 -3.75
N SER A 121 -1.61 8.66 -3.07
CA SER A 121 -2.37 9.75 -3.67
C SER A 121 -2.24 11.02 -2.84
N PHE A 122 -2.93 12.08 -3.26
CA PHE A 122 -2.89 13.38 -2.61
C PHE A 122 -4.28 13.97 -2.40
N MET A 123 -4.44 14.71 -1.29
CA MET A 123 -5.59 15.58 -1.00
C MET A 123 -5.19 17.05 -1.01
#